data_AF-A0A1M5BL04-F1
#
_entry.id   AF-A0A1M5BL04-F1
#
_cell.length_a   1.000
_cell.length_b   1.000
_cell.length_c   1.000
_cell.angle_alpha   90.00
_cell.angle_beta   90.00
_cell.angle_gamma   90.00
#
_symmetry.space_group_name_H-M   'P 1'
#
loop_
_entity.id
_entity.type
_entity.pdbx_description
1 polymer ?
#
loop_
_entity_poly.entity_id
_entity_poly.type
_entity_poly.pdbx_seq_one_letter_code
_entity_poly.pdbx_strand_id
1 'polypeptide(L)'
;MGTYIKYTDENNIEIQQEQLHKLSEFNCLTYDDHTNDLKKIERFLKNYKTQQIEQSGGEIYLSSEKQLSEAIINHVDIGSFGKPWTFYYNKEENNKGETQWEYIFYRNGSLFGKGILVLDDRNRKLTGCVIDLITGLQTDKFKNFYGDPSVFDY
;
A
#
# COMPACT_ATOMS: atom_id res chain seq x y z
N MET A 1 14.65 -13.01 -10.59
CA MET A 1 13.31 -13.27 -10.04
C MET A 1 12.36 -12.42 -10.86
N GLY A 2 11.33 -13.02 -11.47
CA GLY A 2 10.44 -12.28 -12.34
C GLY A 2 9.39 -11.53 -11.53
N THR A 3 8.64 -10.68 -12.21
CA THR A 3 7.49 -9.99 -11.63
C THR A 3 6.43 -9.86 -12.71
N TYR A 4 5.18 -9.71 -12.28
CA TYR A 4 4.08 -9.34 -13.17
C TYR A 4 3.30 -8.15 -12.61
N ILE A 5 2.58 -7.46 -13.49
CA ILE A 5 1.86 -6.22 -13.16
C ILE A 5 0.37 -6.42 -13.34
N LYS A 6 -0.41 -5.90 -12.40
CA LYS A 6 -1.84 -5.64 -12.55
C LYS A 6 -2.13 -4.16 -12.38
N TYR A 7 -3.22 -3.71 -12.96
CA TYR A 7 -3.70 -2.34 -12.81
C TYR A 7 -5.02 -2.35 -12.05
N THR A 8 -5.23 -1.34 -11.20
CA THR A 8 -6.54 -1.10 -10.59
C THR A 8 -6.94 0.36 -10.73
N ASP A 9 -8.22 0.64 -10.61
CA ASP A 9 -8.70 2.00 -10.35
C ASP A 9 -8.40 2.42 -8.89
N GLU A 10 -8.84 3.63 -8.51
CA GLU A 10 -8.73 4.19 -7.16
C GLU A 10 -9.46 3.38 -6.08
N ASN A 11 -10.45 2.57 -6.48
CA ASN A 11 -11.24 1.71 -5.60
C ASN A 11 -10.67 0.29 -5.48
N ASN A 12 -9.49 0.03 -6.05
CA ASN A 12 -8.84 -1.28 -6.13
C ASN A 12 -9.59 -2.32 -6.98
N ILE A 13 -10.40 -1.88 -7.94
CA ILE A 13 -11.04 -2.76 -8.93
C ILE A 13 -10.04 -2.99 -10.07
N GLU A 14 -9.80 -4.25 -10.44
CA GLU A 14 -8.87 -4.61 -11.51
C GLU A 14 -9.34 -4.04 -12.87
N ILE A 15 -8.40 -3.47 -13.63
CA ILE A 15 -8.63 -2.87 -14.94
C ILE A 15 -7.59 -3.35 -15.95
N GLN A 16 -7.95 -3.29 -17.23
CA GLN A 16 -7.05 -3.57 -18.33
C GLN A 16 -6.13 -2.37 -18.61
N GLN A 17 -4.91 -2.62 -19.09
CA GLN A 17 -3.92 -1.58 -19.38
C GLN A 17 -4.44 -0.55 -20.40
N GLU A 18 -5.24 -0.99 -21.37
CA GLU A 18 -5.84 -0.14 -22.38
C GLU A 18 -6.83 0.87 -21.78
N GLN A 19 -7.33 0.66 -20.56
CA GLN A 19 -8.28 1.57 -19.91
C GLN A 19 -7.60 2.76 -19.22
N LEU A 20 -6.28 2.70 -19.00
CA LEU A 20 -5.53 3.68 -18.20
C LEU A 20 -5.67 5.13 -18.71
N HIS A 21 -5.69 5.32 -20.03
CA HIS A 21 -5.80 6.66 -20.63
C HIS A 21 -7.13 7.38 -20.34
N LYS A 22 -8.15 6.64 -19.86
CA LYS A 22 -9.48 7.18 -19.53
C LYS A 22 -9.61 7.57 -18.06
N LEU A 23 -8.64 7.21 -17.22
CA LEU A 23 -8.70 7.40 -15.78
C LEU A 23 -7.93 8.64 -15.34
N SER A 24 -8.47 9.34 -14.35
CA SER A 24 -7.76 10.41 -13.64
C SER A 24 -6.79 9.85 -12.60
N GLU A 25 -7.10 8.68 -12.04
CA GLU A 25 -6.32 8.03 -10.99
C GLU A 25 -6.32 6.52 -11.22
N PHE A 26 -5.17 5.87 -10.99
CA PHE A 26 -5.03 4.43 -11.07
C PHE A 26 -3.83 3.94 -10.26
N ASN A 27 -3.79 2.64 -10.00
CA ASN A 27 -2.67 1.98 -9.33
C ASN A 27 -2.00 0.96 -10.26
N CYS A 28 -0.69 0.81 -10.13
CA CYS A 28 0.11 -0.25 -10.71
C CYS A 28 0.61 -1.17 -9.61
N LEU A 29 0.17 -2.42 -9.60
CA LEU A 29 0.46 -3.41 -8.58
C LEU A 29 1.48 -4.40 -9.15
N THR A 30 2.66 -4.49 -8.52
CA THR A 30 3.73 -5.43 -8.89
C THR A 30 3.70 -6.65 -7.97
N TYR A 31 3.65 -7.83 -8.56
CA TYR A 31 3.61 -9.11 -7.87
C TYR A 31 4.85 -9.95 -8.17
N ASP A 32 5.20 -10.81 -7.23
CA ASP A 32 6.14 -11.91 -7.44
C ASP A 32 5.51 -12.98 -8.33
N ASP A 33 6.19 -13.38 -9.40
CA ASP A 33 5.69 -14.37 -10.35
C ASP A 33 5.72 -15.81 -9.83
N HIS A 34 6.45 -16.09 -8.74
CA HIS A 34 6.54 -17.43 -8.14
C HIS A 34 5.60 -17.58 -6.95
N THR A 35 5.59 -16.60 -6.03
CA THR A 35 4.78 -16.68 -4.80
C THR A 35 3.42 -16.02 -4.96
N ASN A 36 3.21 -15.23 -6.01
CA ASN A 36 2.01 -14.43 -6.21
C ASN A 36 1.81 -13.34 -5.14
N ASP A 37 2.84 -13.04 -4.35
CA ASP A 37 2.78 -12.01 -3.31
C ASP A 37 2.86 -10.62 -3.95
N LEU A 38 2.03 -9.70 -3.43
CA LEU A 38 2.14 -8.28 -3.76
C LEU A 38 3.45 -7.71 -3.20
N LYS A 39 4.24 -7.06 -4.05
CA LYS A 39 5.54 -6.45 -3.69
C LYS A 39 5.48 -4.93 -3.64
N LYS A 40 4.71 -4.32 -4.54
CA LYS A 40 4.67 -2.85 -4.67
C LYS A 40 3.33 -2.39 -5.22
N ILE A 41 2.84 -1.26 -4.73
CA ILE A 41 1.77 -0.48 -5.35
C ILE A 41 2.33 0.89 -5.69
N GLU A 42 2.26 1.28 -6.96
CA GLU A 42 2.54 2.65 -7.39
C GLU A 42 1.22 3.33 -7.73
N ARG A 43 1.01 4.51 -7.17
CA ARG A 43 -0.19 5.31 -7.39
C ARG A 43 0.10 6.40 -8.41
N PHE A 44 -0.84 6.65 -9.30
CA PHE A 44 -0.72 7.64 -10.36
C PHE A 44 -1.94 8.53 -10.39
N LEU A 45 -1.71 9.82 -10.64
CA LEU A 45 -2.75 10.81 -10.85
C LEU A 45 -2.48 11.61 -12.12
N LYS A 46 -3.54 12.03 -12.78
CA LYS A 46 -3.48 12.91 -13.94
C LYS A 46 -3.49 14.36 -13.47
N ASN A 47 -2.41 15.08 -13.76
CA ASN A 47 -2.34 16.50 -13.51
C ASN A 47 -3.28 17.24 -14.49
N TYR A 48 -4.35 17.83 -13.98
CA TYR A 48 -5.36 18.50 -14.82
C TYR A 48 -4.81 19.70 -15.61
N LYS A 49 -3.74 20.34 -15.14
CA LYS A 49 -3.12 21.48 -15.83
C LYS A 49 -2.23 21.03 -16.98
N THR A 50 -1.38 20.05 -16.75
CA THR A 50 -0.42 19.57 -17.76
C THR A 50 -0.96 18.42 -18.61
N GLN A 51 -2.07 17.82 -18.20
CA GLN A 51 -2.65 16.58 -18.73
C GLN A 51 -1.70 15.36 -18.64
N GLN A 52 -0.58 15.49 -17.94
CA GLN A 52 0.40 14.42 -17.75
C GLN A 52 0.01 13.52 -16.58
N ILE A 53 0.37 12.24 -16.70
CA ILE A 53 0.26 11.28 -15.61
C ILE A 53 1.52 11.42 -14.77
N GLU A 54 1.34 11.62 -13.47
CA GLU A 54 2.41 11.73 -12.49
C GLU A 54 2.22 10.67 -11.40
N GLN A 55 3.29 9.97 -11.04
CA GLN A 55 3.26 9.11 -9.86
C GLN A 55 2.97 9.97 -8.63
N SER A 56 2.04 9.57 -7.78
CA SER A 56 1.62 10.29 -6.59
C SER A 56 2.11 9.66 -5.30
N GLY A 57 2.83 8.54 -5.38
CA GLY A 57 3.37 7.81 -4.24
C GLY A 57 3.14 6.31 -4.38
N GLY A 58 3.13 5.61 -3.25
CA GLY A 58 2.93 4.17 -3.28
C GLY A 58 3.09 3.43 -1.97
N GLU A 59 3.13 2.10 -2.09
CA GLU A 59 3.31 1.15 -1.01
C GLU A 59 4.35 0.11 -1.43
N ILE A 60 5.17 -0.34 -0.47
CA ILE A 60 6.15 -1.40 -0.66
C ILE A 60 5.95 -2.46 0.41
N TYR A 61 5.97 -3.73 0.02
CA TYR A 61 5.82 -4.87 0.91
C TYR A 61 7.13 -5.64 0.94
N LEU A 62 7.76 -5.65 2.11
CA LEU A 62 9.10 -6.19 2.30
C LEU A 62 9.03 -7.58 2.90
N SER A 63 9.77 -8.51 2.31
CA SER A 63 9.91 -9.88 2.84
C SER A 63 10.70 -9.94 4.16
N SER A 64 11.52 -8.92 4.45
CA SER A 64 12.30 -8.85 5.68
C SER A 64 12.58 -7.41 6.07
N GLU A 65 12.61 -7.14 7.38
CA GLU A 65 13.03 -5.85 7.95
C GLU A 65 14.43 -5.42 7.49
N LYS A 66 15.32 -6.37 7.18
CA LYS A 66 16.68 -6.10 6.69
C LYS A 66 16.70 -5.30 5.38
N GLN A 67 15.63 -5.34 4.59
CA GLN A 67 15.50 -4.63 3.32
C GLN A 67 14.89 -3.23 3.48
N LEU A 68 14.46 -2.87 4.70
CA LEU A 68 13.69 -1.65 4.95
C LEU A 68 14.49 -0.39 4.65
N SER A 69 15.72 -0.28 5.15
CA SER A 69 16.56 0.91 4.92
C SER A 69 16.85 1.14 3.44
N GLU A 70 17.17 0.07 2.70
CA GLU A 70 17.42 0.15 1.26
C GLU A 70 16.16 0.57 0.49
N ALA A 71 15.00 -0.01 0.83
CA ALA A 71 13.74 0.34 0.21
C ALA A 71 13.38 1.83 0.41
N ILE A 72 13.58 2.37 1.62
CA ILE A 72 13.36 3.78 1.92
C ILE A 72 14.25 4.67 1.06
N ILE A 73 15.57 4.39 1.02
CA ILE A 73 16.54 5.19 0.26
C ILE A 73 16.19 5.23 -1.22
N ASN A 74 15.69 4.12 -1.77
CA ASN A 74 15.35 4.02 -3.19
C ASN A 74 14.06 4.74 -3.61
N HIS A 75 13.19 5.12 -2.66
CA HIS A 75 11.84 5.65 -2.97
C HIS A 75 11.52 6.99 -2.31
N VAL A 76 12.19 7.31 -1.20
CA VAL A 76 11.99 8.57 -0.50
C VAL A 76 13.04 9.57 -0.96
N ASP A 77 12.64 10.48 -1.83
CA ASP A 77 13.43 11.67 -2.15
C ASP A 77 13.47 12.61 -0.93
N ILE A 78 14.66 12.81 -0.37
CA ILE A 78 14.90 13.75 0.73
C ILE A 78 15.03 15.16 0.13
N GLY A 79 13.91 15.89 0.04
CA GLY A 79 13.82 17.21 -0.59
C GLY A 79 12.38 17.65 -0.89
N SER A 80 12.20 18.87 -1.42
CA SER A 80 10.91 19.56 -1.61
C SER A 80 9.79 18.66 -2.17
N PHE A 81 8.75 18.43 -1.36
CA PHE A 81 7.51 17.70 -1.70
C PHE A 81 7.70 16.24 -2.15
N GLY A 82 8.57 15.48 -1.48
CA GLY A 82 8.66 14.03 -1.67
C GLY A 82 7.30 13.32 -1.57
N LYS A 83 7.01 12.44 -2.53
CA LYS A 83 5.73 11.74 -2.65
C LYS A 83 5.49 10.81 -1.45
N PRO A 84 4.23 10.64 -1.00
CA PRO A 84 3.91 9.76 0.09
C PRO A 84 4.23 8.29 -0.22
N TRP A 85 4.97 7.65 0.67
CA TRP A 85 5.30 6.22 0.57
C TRP A 85 5.05 5.51 1.88
N THR A 86 4.48 4.32 1.82
CA THR A 86 4.30 3.42 2.96
C THR A 86 5.14 2.16 2.74
N PHE A 87 5.90 1.75 3.75
CA PHE A 87 6.73 0.56 3.71
C PHE A 87 6.22 -0.41 4.75
N TYR A 88 5.65 -1.52 4.31
CA TYR A 88 5.21 -2.62 5.15
C TYR A 88 6.36 -3.60 5.36
N TYR A 89 6.56 -4.01 6.60
CA TYR A 89 7.59 -4.95 7.02
C TYR A 89 7.10 -5.78 8.22
N ASN A 90 7.90 -6.75 8.65
CA ASN A 90 7.57 -7.65 9.74
C ASN A 90 6.21 -8.35 9.55
N LYS A 91 6.04 -9.00 8.39
CA LYS A 91 4.83 -9.77 8.05
C LYS A 91 4.65 -10.93 9.03
N GLU A 92 3.50 -11.00 9.67
CA GLU A 92 3.09 -12.14 10.49
C GLU A 92 1.75 -12.67 9.97
N GLU A 93 1.62 -13.98 9.89
CA GLU A 93 0.37 -14.64 9.48
C GLU A 93 -0.11 -15.56 10.59
N ASN A 94 -1.43 -15.59 10.80
CA ASN A 94 -2.04 -16.53 11.74
C ASN A 94 -2.73 -17.70 11.02
N ASN A 95 -3.17 -18.69 11.80
CA ASN A 95 -3.82 -19.91 11.29
C ASN A 95 -5.19 -19.67 10.63
N LYS A 96 -5.69 -18.44 10.60
CA LYS A 96 -6.94 -18.05 9.93
C LYS A 96 -6.71 -17.35 8.59
N GLY A 97 -5.45 -17.23 8.16
CA GLY A 97 -5.08 -16.50 6.95
C GLY A 97 -5.09 -14.97 7.11
N GLU A 98 -5.24 -14.47 8.34
CA GLU A 98 -5.09 -13.03 8.60
C GLU A 98 -3.61 -12.66 8.60
N THR A 99 -3.28 -11.57 7.92
CA THR A 99 -1.91 -11.07 7.81
C THR A 99 -1.76 -9.76 8.57
N GLN A 100 -0.85 -9.71 9.52
CA GLN A 100 -0.42 -8.50 10.18
C GLN A 100 0.85 -7.95 9.53
N TRP A 101 0.89 -6.64 9.38
CA TRP A 101 2.07 -5.89 8.96
C TRP A 101 2.37 -4.79 9.96
N GLU A 102 3.63 -4.58 10.27
CA GLU A 102 4.10 -3.28 10.70
C GLU A 102 4.33 -2.40 9.47
N TYR A 103 4.20 -1.09 9.63
CA TYR A 103 4.54 -0.17 8.56
C TYR A 103 5.14 1.13 9.08
N ILE A 104 5.93 1.76 8.23
CA ILE A 104 6.33 3.17 8.37
C ILE A 104 5.84 3.92 7.14
N PHE A 105 5.54 5.21 7.30
CA PHE A 105 5.10 6.02 6.17
C PHE A 105 5.74 7.39 6.19
N TYR A 106 6.16 7.82 5.01
CA TYR A 106 6.82 9.07 4.74
C TYR A 106 5.88 10.02 4.00
N ARG A 107 5.98 11.31 4.32
CA ARG A 107 5.33 12.39 3.58
C ARG A 107 6.31 13.54 3.44
N ASN A 108 6.40 14.13 2.25
CA ASN A 108 7.31 15.24 1.96
C ASN A 108 8.77 14.93 2.34
N GLY A 109 9.22 13.70 2.08
CA GLY A 109 10.59 13.26 2.38
C GLY A 109 10.88 12.98 3.87
N SER A 110 9.89 13.17 4.76
CA SER A 110 10.07 12.99 6.20
C SER A 110 9.28 11.79 6.72
N LEU A 111 9.85 11.07 7.69
CA LEU A 111 9.14 10.02 8.41
C LEU A 111 7.95 10.66 9.14
N PHE A 112 6.75 10.32 8.73
CA PHE A 112 5.53 10.89 9.29
C PHE A 112 5.01 10.03 10.45
N GLY A 113 5.12 8.71 10.35
CA GLY A 113 4.68 7.82 11.41
C GLY A 113 5.00 6.36 11.12
N LYS A 114 4.63 5.52 12.09
CA LYS A 114 4.61 4.06 11.97
C LYS A 114 3.26 3.52 12.40
N GLY A 115 2.97 2.26 12.14
CA GLY A 115 1.69 1.67 12.52
C GLY A 115 1.63 0.17 12.33
N ILE A 116 0.47 -0.38 12.63
CA ILE A 116 0.16 -1.80 12.45
C ILE A 116 -1.12 -1.89 11.61
N LEU A 117 -1.11 -2.79 10.63
CA LEU A 117 -2.26 -3.09 9.77
C LEU A 117 -2.50 -4.60 9.76
N VAL A 118 -3.73 -5.01 9.99
CA VAL A 118 -4.18 -6.40 9.86
C VAL A 118 -5.14 -6.50 8.68
N LEU A 119 -4.84 -7.45 7.79
CA LEU A 119 -5.63 -7.80 6.62
C LEU A 119 -6.26 -9.19 6.80
N ASP A 120 -7.42 -9.40 6.21
CA ASP A 120 -7.99 -10.75 6.10
C ASP A 120 -7.37 -11.55 4.94
N ASP A 121 -7.83 -12.78 4.77
CA ASP A 121 -7.44 -13.71 3.70
C ASP A 121 -7.74 -13.21 2.28
N ARG A 122 -8.54 -12.14 2.17
CA ARG A 122 -8.88 -11.44 0.91
C ARG A 122 -8.15 -10.10 0.79
N ASN A 123 -7.14 -9.84 1.61
CA ASN A 123 -6.38 -8.58 1.66
C ASN A 123 -7.21 -7.34 2.04
N ARG A 124 -8.37 -7.49 2.69
CA ARG A 124 -9.19 -6.37 3.17
C ARG A 124 -8.73 -5.92 4.55
N LYS A 125 -8.72 -4.61 4.81
CA LYS A 125 -8.23 -4.03 6.08
C LYS A 125 -9.17 -4.32 7.24
N LEU A 126 -8.85 -5.28 8.11
CA LEU A 126 -9.66 -5.62 9.28
C LEU A 126 -9.51 -4.62 10.41
N THR A 127 -8.28 -4.28 10.78
CA THR A 127 -8.00 -3.38 11.90
C THR A 127 -6.62 -2.78 11.73
N GLY A 128 -6.39 -1.63 12.35
CA GLY A 128 -5.07 -1.03 12.38
C GLY A 128 -4.99 0.18 13.29
N CYS A 129 -3.78 0.71 13.43
CA CYS A 129 -3.51 1.93 14.19
C CYS A 129 -2.23 2.60 13.69
N VAL A 130 -2.14 3.90 13.96
CA VAL A 130 -0.88 4.65 13.89
C VAL A 130 -0.24 4.60 15.28
N ILE A 131 1.09 4.53 15.34
CA ILE A 131 1.86 4.61 16.57
C ILE A 131 2.63 5.93 16.52
N ASP A 132 2.32 6.81 17.46
CA ASP A 132 3.03 8.07 17.62
C ASP A 132 4.52 7.82 17.89
N LEU A 133 5.38 8.51 17.14
CA LEU A 133 6.83 8.25 17.15
C LEU A 133 7.50 8.68 18.46
N ILE A 134 6.92 9.63 19.19
CA ILE A 134 7.51 10.21 20.40
C ILE A 134 7.06 9.44 21.64
N THR A 135 5.75 9.21 21.75
CA THR A 135 5.10 8.63 22.93
C THR A 135 4.93 7.12 22.83
N GLY A 136 4.97 6.55 21.62
CA GLY A 136 4.66 5.15 21.38
C GLY A 136 3.17 4.81 21.54
N LEU A 137 2.30 5.81 21.74
CA LEU A 137 0.87 5.58 21.90
C LEU A 137 0.22 5.27 20.56
N GLN A 138 -0.72 4.32 20.59
CA GLN A 138 -1.53 4.00 19.43
C GLN A 138 -2.65 5.04 19.25
N THR A 139 -2.65 5.72 18.11
CA THR A 139 -3.65 6.69 17.64
C THR A 139 -4.36 6.15 16.40
N ASP A 140 -5.38 6.86 15.92
CA ASP A 140 -6.06 6.57 14.64
C ASP A 140 -6.48 5.10 14.48
N LYS A 141 -6.95 4.52 15.59
CA LYS A 141 -7.39 3.13 15.65
C LYS A 141 -8.64 2.97 14.82
N PHE A 142 -8.65 1.98 13.95
CA PHE A 142 -9.84 1.61 13.21
C PHE A 142 -10.06 0.10 13.24
N LYS A 143 -11.31 -0.30 13.09
CA LYS A 143 -11.73 -1.69 12.89
C LYS A 143 -12.88 -1.71 11.91
N ASN A 144 -12.70 -2.44 10.81
CA ASN A 144 -13.73 -2.65 9.81
C ASN A 144 -14.40 -4.00 10.02
N PHE A 145 -15.70 -4.05 9.71
CA PHE A 145 -16.49 -5.28 9.72
C PHE A 145 -17.05 -5.45 8.32
N TYR A 146 -16.65 -6.51 7.64
CA TYR A 146 -17.05 -6.75 6.25
C TYR A 146 -18.31 -7.61 6.09
N GLY A 147 -19.02 -7.89 7.20
CA GLY A 147 -20.23 -8.72 7.20
C GLY A 147 -20.00 -10.12 6.62
N ASP A 148 -21.09 -10.85 6.41
CA ASP A 148 -21.11 -12.00 5.51
C ASP A 148 -21.49 -11.46 4.12
N PRO A 149 -20.60 -11.53 3.11
CA PRO A 149 -20.91 -11.07 1.75
C PRO A 149 -22.16 -11.74 1.18
N SER A 150 -22.47 -12.99 1.59
CA SER A 150 -23.65 -13.71 1.10
C SER A 150 -24.98 -13.10 1.53
N VAL A 151 -24.97 -12.13 2.44
CA VAL A 151 -26.18 -11.39 2.87
C VAL A 151 -26.52 -10.26 1.90
N PHE A 152 -25.57 -9.83 1.06
CA PHE A 152 -25.71 -8.71 0.14
C PHE A 152 -25.69 -9.10 -1.34
N ASP A 153 -25.50 -10.39 -1.66
CA ASP A 153 -25.66 -10.94 -3.00
C ASP A 153 -27.17 -11.02 -3.34
N TYR A 154 -27.69 -9.97 -3.99
CA TYR A 154 -29.01 -9.96 -4.63
C TYR A 154 -28.89 -10.09 -6.15
#